data_AF-A0A6L7PEA3-F1
#
_entry.id   AF-A0A6L7PEA3-F1
#
_cell.length_a   1.000
_cell.length_b   1.000
_cell.length_c   1.000
_cell.angle_alpha   90.00
_cell.angle_beta   90.00
_cell.angle_gamma   90.00
#
_symmetry.space_group_name_H-M   'P 1'
#
loop_
_entity.id
_entity.type
_entity.pdbx_description
1 polymer ?
#
loop_
_entity_poly.entity_id
_entity_poly.type
_entity_poly.pdbx_seq_one_letter_code
_entity_poly.pdbx_strand_id
1 'polypeptide(L)' 'MDNVRNVVGCPLTGLDADELIDARTLGERLQQAIIGGKRFSNLPRKFNLSITGCRE' A
#
# COMPACT_ATOMS: atom_id res chain seq x y z
N MET A 1 13.11 -12.04 -7.83
CA MET A 1 11.69 -12.34 -8.06
C MET A 1 10.98 -11.04 -8.34
N ASP A 2 10.26 -10.96 -9.45
CA ASP A 2 9.62 -9.74 -9.94
C ASP A 2 8.14 -9.71 -9.52
N ASN A 3 7.90 -9.06 -8.39
CA ASN A 3 6.59 -8.94 -7.76
C ASN A 3 6.32 -7.50 -7.31
N VAL A 4 5.10 -7.29 -6.85
CA VAL A 4 4.74 -6.14 -6.04
C VAL A 4 5.46 -6.22 -4.68
N ARG A 5 6.06 -5.12 -4.26
CA ARG A 5 6.72 -4.96 -2.97
C ARG A 5 5.70 -4.57 -1.89
N ASN A 6 6.19 -4.35 -0.68
CA ASN A 6 5.36 -3.89 0.43
C ASN A 6 4.62 -2.59 0.05
N VAL A 7 3.39 -2.46 0.54
CA VAL A 7 2.61 -1.23 0.43
C VAL A 7 3.10 -0.29 1.53
N VAL A 8 3.66 0.85 1.14
CA VAL A 8 4.15 1.86 2.08
C VAL A 8 3.03 2.84 2.39
N GLY A 9 2.89 3.22 3.67
CA GLY A 9 1.91 4.19 4.14
C GLY A 9 2.54 5.34 4.91
N CYS A 10 1.76 6.38 5.17
CA CYS A 10 2.17 7.47 6.06
C CYS A 10 2.26 6.95 7.51
N PRO A 11 3.36 7.23 8.24
CA PRO A 11 3.54 6.74 9.61
C PRO A 11 2.57 7.39 10.60
N LEU A 12 1.98 8.54 10.26
CA LEU A 12 1.02 9.27 11.09
C LEU A 12 -0.44 8.98 10.75
N THR A 13 -0.71 7.99 9.90
CA THR A 13 -2.09 7.65 9.51
C THR A 13 -2.91 7.25 10.75
N GLY A 14 -4.06 7.90 10.94
CA GLY A 14 -4.96 7.77 12.10
C GLY A 14 -4.56 8.61 13.31
N LEU A 15 -3.49 9.40 13.22
CA LEU A 15 -2.95 10.24 14.31
C LEU A 15 -2.84 11.71 13.91
N ASP A 16 -2.58 11.99 12.63
CA ASP A 16 -2.50 13.36 12.11
C ASP A 16 -3.90 13.99 12.04
N ALA A 17 -4.06 15.18 12.64
CA ALA A 17 -5.32 15.92 12.63
C ALA A 17 -5.64 16.50 11.25
N ASP A 18 -4.61 16.70 10.41
CA ASP A 18 -4.74 17.23 9.05
C ASP A 18 -4.81 16.10 8.00
N GLU A 19 -4.90 14.84 8.42
CA GLU A 19 -5.05 13.73 7.48
C GLU A 19 -6.39 13.85 6.71
N LEU A 20 -6.31 13.69 5.39
CA LEU A 20 -7.49 13.70 4.53
C LEU A 20 -8.29 12.41 4.68
N ILE A 21 -7.59 11.28 4.88
CA ILE A 21 -8.21 9.96 4.99
C ILE A 21 -7.29 9.00 5.75
N ASP A 22 -7.88 8.19 6.63
CA ASP A 22 -7.20 7.03 7.20
C ASP A 22 -6.96 5.97 6.12
N ALA A 23 -5.73 5.92 5.61
CA ALA A 23 -5.31 5.02 4.56
C ALA A 23 -5.00 3.58 5.02
N ARG A 24 -5.04 3.26 6.33
CA ARG A 24 -4.62 1.95 6.86
C ARG A 24 -5.44 0.81 6.29
N THR A 25 -6.76 0.93 6.37
CA THR A 25 -7.70 -0.09 5.86
C THR A 25 -7.53 -0.29 4.35
N LEU A 26 -7.23 0.77 3.60
CA LEU A 26 -6.99 0.66 2.16
C LEU A 26 -5.69 -0.10 1.87
N GLY A 27 -4.62 0.23 2.60
CA GLY A 27 -3.33 -0.46 2.50
C GLY A 27 -3.44 -1.96 2.82
N GLU A 28 -4.15 -2.32 3.89
CA GLU A 28 -4.40 -3.72 4.26
C GLU A 28 -5.18 -4.47 3.19
N ARG A 29 -6.27 -3.87 2.67
CA ARG A 29 -7.07 -4.50 1.59
C ARG A 29 -6.26 -4.68 0.32
N LEU A 30 -5.40 -3.71 -0.02
CA LEU A 30 -4.51 -3.83 -1.18
C LEU A 30 -3.48 -4.93 -0.97
N GLN A 31 -2.87 -4.99 0.22
CA GLN A 31 -1.91 -6.03 0.58
C GLN A 31 -2.56 -7.43 0.50
N GLN A 32 -3.77 -7.61 1.02
CA GLN A 32 -4.52 -8.87 0.91
C GLN A 32 -4.88 -9.22 -0.54
N ALA A 33 -5.15 -8.24 -1.40
CA ALA A 33 -5.42 -8.47 -2.82
C ALA A 33 -4.17 -8.90 -3.61
N ILE A 34 -2.98 -8.48 -3.14
CA ILE A 34 -1.70 -8.79 -3.77
C ILE A 34 -1.15 -10.14 -3.25
N ILE A 35 -1.23 -10.37 -1.95
CA ILE A 35 -0.69 -11.58 -1.30
C ILE A 35 -1.56 -12.79 -1.65
N GLY A 36 -0.91 -13.90 -2.02
CA GLY A 36 -1.59 -15.16 -2.36
C GLY A 36 -2.17 -15.24 -3.77
N GLY A 37 -2.21 -14.13 -4.50
CA GLY A 37 -2.68 -14.09 -5.90
C GLY A 37 -1.57 -14.41 -6.90
N LYS A 38 -1.79 -15.39 -7.81
CA LYS A 38 -0.90 -15.63 -8.97
C LYS A 38 -0.87 -14.47 -9.98
N ARG A 39 -1.84 -13.55 -9.90
CA ARG A 39 -2.01 -12.45 -10.86
C ARG A 39 -0.87 -11.43 -10.81
N PHE A 40 -0.22 -11.28 -9.66
CA PHE A 40 0.81 -10.25 -9.41
C PHE A 40 2.19 -10.83 -9.06
N SER A 41 2.38 -12.13 -9.29
CA SER A 41 3.61 -12.86 -8.92
C SER A 41 4.60 -13.07 -10.08
N ASN A 42 4.30 -12.57 -11.27
CA ASN A 42 5.16 -12.68 -12.45
C ASN A 42 5.12 -11.39 -13.26
N LEU A 43 5.51 -10.29 -12.63
CA LEU A 43 5.56 -8.99 -13.28
C LEU A 43 6.85 -8.85 -14.11
N PRO A 44 6.87 -8.00 -15.16
CA PRO A 44 8.08 -7.74 -15.94
C PRO A 44 9.24 -7.19 -15.09
N ARG A 45 8.91 -6.49 -14.00
CA ARG A 45 9.88 -5.99 -13.01
C ARG A 45 9.22 -5.74 -11.65
N LYS A 46 10.06 -5.48 -10.62
CA LYS A 46 9.62 -5.01 -9.29
C LYS A 46 8.67 -3.81 -9.42
N PHE A 47 7.60 -3.83 -8.61
CA PHE A 47 6.63 -2.75 -8.53
C PHE A 47 6.51 -2.27 -7.09
N ASN A 48 6.76 -0.98 -6.84
CA ASN A 48 6.64 -0.37 -5.52
C ASN A 48 5.31 0.39 -5.43
N LEU A 49 4.66 0.33 -4.27
CA LEU A 49 3.35 0.94 -4.06
C LEU A 49 3.39 1.76 -2.76
N SER A 50 2.81 2.96 -2.81
CA SER A 50 2.61 3.82 -1.66
C SER A 50 1.18 4.35 -1.65
N ILE A 51 0.55 4.38 -0.48
CA ILE A 51 -0.77 4.96 -0.26
C ILE A 51 -0.66 5.86 0.97
N THR A 52 -0.96 7.14 0.81
CA THR A 52 -0.99 8.11 1.90
C THR A 52 -2.28 8.91 1.86
N GLY A 53 -2.84 9.19 3.03
CA GLY A 53 -3.88 10.20 3.23
C GLY A 53 -3.38 11.43 4.00
N CYS A 54 -2.12 11.42 4.46
CA CYS A 54 -1.51 12.57 5.11
C CYS A 54 -1.32 13.68 4.07
N ARG A 55 -1.68 14.90 4.47
CA ARG A 55 -1.38 16.12 3.73
C ARG A 55 0.06 16.51 4.09
N GLU A 56 0.88 16.78 3.08
CA GLU A 56 2.32 17.09 3.27
C GLU A 56 2.59 18.21 4.27
#